data_AF-A0A8C7YFV2-F1
#
_entry.id   AF-A0A8C7YFV2-F1
#
_cell.length_a   1.000
_cell.length_b   1.000
_cell.length_c   1.000
_cell.angle_alpha   90.00
_cell.angle_beta   90.00
_cell.angle_gamma   90.00
#
_symmetry.space_group_name_H-M   'P 1'
#
loop_
_entity.id
_entity.type
_entity.pdbx_description
1 polymer ?
#
loop_
_entity_poly.entity_id
_entity_poly.type
_entity_poly.pdbx_seq_one_letter_code
_entity_poly.pdbx_strand_id
1 'polypeptide(L)' 'MSDSLSAKGKRLQPSWSPPAGGDVPQLRLYNSLTRAKEPFFPQRGTRVTWYCCGPTVYDASHMGHARYR' A
#
# COMPACT_ATOMS: atom_id res chain seq x y z
N MET A 1 -32.80 -22.79 -12.42
CA MET A 1 -31.43 -23.35 -12.34
C MET A 1 -30.55 -22.39 -13.13
N SER A 2 -29.89 -21.39 -12.58
CA SER A 2 -29.30 -21.24 -11.24
C SER A 2 -29.21 -19.75 -10.92
N ASP A 3 -29.68 -19.37 -9.74
CA ASP A 3 -29.73 -18.01 -9.21
C ASP A 3 -28.38 -17.26 -9.28
N SER A 4 -28.44 -16.07 -9.86
CA SER A 4 -27.43 -15.03 -9.71
C SER A 4 -27.55 -14.40 -8.33
N LEU A 5 -26.95 -15.04 -7.33
CA LEU A 5 -26.80 -14.45 -6.00
C LEU A 5 -25.65 -13.44 -6.02
N SER A 6 -26.05 -12.17 -6.13
CA SER A 6 -25.27 -10.98 -5.83
C SER A 6 -24.53 -11.13 -4.48
N ALA A 7 -23.24 -11.45 -4.55
CA ALA A 7 -22.36 -11.47 -3.38
C ALA A 7 -22.11 -10.03 -2.91
N LYS A 8 -22.92 -9.62 -1.95
CA LYS A 8 -22.85 -8.40 -1.15
C LYS A 8 -21.39 -8.01 -0.82
N GLY A 9 -20.85 -7.03 -1.54
CA GLY A 9 -19.94 -6.00 -1.03
C GLY A 9 -18.58 -6.40 -0.44
N LYS A 10 -17.85 -7.39 -0.98
CA LYS A 10 -16.41 -7.51 -0.69
C LYS A 10 -15.63 -6.88 -1.84
N ARG A 11 -15.00 -5.73 -1.59
CA ARG A 11 -14.09 -5.08 -2.55
C ARG A 11 -12.94 -6.05 -2.83
N LEU A 12 -12.98 -6.73 -3.98
CA LEU A 12 -11.92 -7.62 -4.40
C LEU A 12 -10.69 -6.75 -4.71
N GLN A 13 -9.61 -6.99 -3.98
CA GLN A 13 -8.34 -6.35 -4.30
C GLN A 13 -7.82 -6.94 -5.62
N PRO A 14 -7.29 -6.13 -6.54
CA PRO A 14 -6.67 -6.65 -7.74
C PRO A 14 -5.46 -7.52 -7.38
N SER A 15 -5.11 -8.47 -8.25
CA SER A 15 -3.90 -9.25 -8.08
C SER A 15 -2.67 -8.34 -8.09
N TRP A 16 -1.86 -8.46 -7.04
CA TRP A 16 -0.57 -7.76 -6.94
C TRP A 16 0.42 -8.34 -7.94
N SER A 17 1.06 -7.48 -8.75
CA SER A 17 2.21 -7.85 -9.58
C SER A 17 3.44 -7.08 -9.10
N PRO A 18 4.56 -7.76 -8.82
CA PRO A 18 5.79 -7.07 -8.45
C PRO A 18 6.34 -6.28 -9.66
N PRO A 19 6.82 -5.04 -9.47
CA PRO A 19 7.49 -4.30 -10.54
C PRO A 19 8.79 -4.99 -10.95
N ALA A 20 9.08 -5.00 -12.26
CA ALA A 20 10.31 -5.57 -12.81
C ALA A 20 11.54 -4.86 -12.21
N GLY A 21 12.44 -5.65 -11.62
CA GLY A 21 13.57 -5.15 -10.84
C GLY A 21 14.65 -4.48 -11.70
N GLY A 22 15.19 -3.36 -11.19
CA GLY A 22 16.44 -2.77 -11.65
C GLY A 22 17.47 -2.76 -10.51
N ASP A 23 18.74 -2.57 -10.86
CA ASP A 23 19.91 -2.60 -9.95
C ASP A 23 19.96 -1.37 -9.02
N VAL A 24 19.05 -1.33 -8.03
CA VAL A 24 19.05 -0.31 -6.96
C VAL A 24 19.29 -0.97 -5.59
N PRO A 25 19.85 -0.24 -4.60
CA PRO A 25 20.13 -0.79 -3.27
C PRO A 25 18.91 -1.50 -2.67
N GLN A 26 19.11 -2.70 -2.10
CA GLN A 26 18.06 -3.58 -1.59
C GLN A 26 17.36 -2.99 -0.35
N LEU A 27 16.42 -2.07 -0.56
CA LEU A 27 15.41 -1.74 0.44
C LEU A 27 14.33 -2.83 0.42
N ARG A 28 14.02 -3.40 1.59
CA ARG A 28 12.90 -4.36 1.74
C ARG A 28 11.78 -3.73 2.55
N LEU A 29 10.57 -3.72 2.00
CA LEU A 29 9.37 -3.17 2.64
C LEU A 29 8.40 -4.28 2.98
N TYR A 30 7.66 -4.11 4.08
CA TYR A 30 6.57 -5.02 4.42
C TYR A 30 5.31 -4.61 3.65
N ASN A 31 4.88 -5.47 2.74
CA ASN A 31 3.69 -5.23 1.94
C ASN A 31 2.47 -5.81 2.67
N SER A 32 1.56 -4.96 3.17
CA SER A 32 0.35 -5.42 3.87
C SER A 32 -0.62 -6.18 2.96
N LEU A 33 -0.53 -6.01 1.63
CA LEU A 33 -1.36 -6.73 0.65
C LEU A 33 -0.97 -8.21 0.57
N THR A 34 0.32 -8.51 0.53
CA THR A 34 0.86 -9.88 0.46
C THR A 34 1.30 -10.45 1.81
N ARG A 35 1.34 -9.59 2.85
CA ARG A 35 1.80 -9.88 4.22
C ARG A 35 3.24 -10.39 4.28
N ALA A 36 4.06 -10.02 3.30
CA ALA A 36 5.45 -10.45 3.17
C ALA A 36 6.42 -9.27 3.04
N LYS A 37 7.70 -9.53 3.33
CA LYS A 37 8.80 -8.56 3.09
C LYS A 37 9.29 -8.68 1.66
N GLU A 38 8.90 -7.74 0.81
CA GLU A 38 9.24 -7.70 -0.61
C GLU A 38 10.34 -6.67 -0.88
N PRO A 39 11.20 -6.91 -1.88
CA PRO A 39 12.14 -5.90 -2.35
C PRO A 39 11.37 -4.71 -2.95
N PHE A 40 11.79 -3.50 -2.61
CA PHE A 40 11.23 -2.27 -3.15
C PHE A 40 11.97 -1.87 -4.44
N PHE A 41 11.23 -1.74 -5.53
CA PHE A 41 11.73 -1.18 -6.78
C PHE A 41 10.96 0.09 -7.15
N PRO A 42 11.66 1.21 -7.41
CA PRO A 42 11.01 2.44 -7.86
C PRO A 42 10.42 2.24 -9.26
N GLN A 43 9.20 2.75 -9.47
CA GLN A 43 8.51 2.62 -10.76
C GLN A 43 9.13 3.50 -11.87
N ARG A 44 9.87 4.56 -11.53
CA ARG A 44 10.47 5.50 -12.49
C ARG A 44 11.90 5.89 -12.09
N GLY A 45 12.88 5.07 -12.45
CA GLY A 45 14.30 5.37 -12.22
C GLY A 45 14.58 5.69 -10.74
N THR A 46 15.12 6.86 -10.44
CA THR A 46 15.43 7.31 -9.08
C THR A 46 14.25 8.01 -8.36
N ARG A 47 13.08 8.11 -9.01
CA ARG A 47 11.92 8.81 -8.45
C ARG A 47 10.98 7.84 -7.74
N VAL A 48 10.77 8.10 -6.45
CA VAL A 48 9.81 7.39 -5.60
C VAL A 48 8.61 8.29 -5.35
N THR A 49 7.40 7.75 -5.56
CA THR A 49 6.15 8.37 -5.13
C THR A 49 5.64 7.67 -3.88
N TRP A 50 5.38 8.43 -2.82
CA TRP A 50 4.93 7.93 -1.54
C TRP A 50 3.72 8.73 -1.04
N TYR A 51 2.73 8.04 -0.48
CA TYR A 51 1.52 8.66 0.06
C TYR A 51 1.28 8.19 1.50
N CYS A 52 1.04 9.16 2.39
CA CYS A 52 0.59 8.94 3.76
C CYS A 52 -0.75 9.63 3.99
N CYS A 53 -1.65 9.00 4.73
CA CYS A 53 -2.91 9.63 5.13
C CYS A 53 -2.66 10.82 6.08
N GLY A 54 -3.18 12.00 5.74
CA GLY A 54 -3.10 13.23 6.54
C GLY A 54 -4.05 13.25 7.76
N PRO A 55 -3.91 14.24 8.68
CA PRO A 55 -4.77 14.34 9.87
C PRO A 55 -6.16 14.78 9.48
N THR A 56 -7.15 14.33 10.23
CA THR A 56 -8.45 15.01 10.28
C THR A 56 -8.27 16.29 11.10
N VAL A 57 -8.47 17.45 10.46
CA VAL A 57 -8.11 18.78 10.99
C VAL A 57 -9.05 19.33 12.09
N TYR A 58 -9.81 18.48 12.76
CA TYR A 58 -10.81 18.91 13.74
C TYR A 58 -10.26 19.18 15.14
N ASP A 59 -9.02 18.76 15.43
CA ASP A 59 -8.40 18.93 16.75
C ASP A 59 -6.87 19.10 16.66
N ALA A 60 -6.26 19.55 17.74
CA ALA A 60 -4.82 19.72 17.88
C ALA A 60 -4.08 18.39 17.65
N SER A 61 -2.92 18.48 16.99
CA SER A 61 -2.08 17.32 16.72
C SER A 61 -1.51 16.76 18.03
N HIS A 62 -1.97 15.58 18.44
CA HIS A 62 -1.41 14.84 19.57
C HIS A 62 -0.19 13.97 19.19
N MET A 63 0.58 13.51 20.19
CA MET A 63 1.78 12.67 19.99
C MET A 63 1.51 11.37 19.22
N GLY A 64 0.26 10.89 19.17
CA GLY A 64 -0.13 9.75 18.33
C GLY A 64 0.08 10.02 16.84
N HIS A 65 -0.22 11.25 16.39
CA HIS A 65 0.00 11.66 15.02
C HIS A 65 1.49 11.78 14.68
N ALA A 66 2.33 12.21 15.63
CA ALA A 66 3.77 12.39 15.42
C ALA A 66 4.59 11.07 15.44
N ARG A 67 4.00 9.97 15.91
CA ARG A 67 4.64 8.64 15.92
C ARG A 67 4.31 7.81 14.68
N TYR A 68 3.11 7.99 14.13
CA TYR A 68 2.65 7.24 12.96
C TYR A 68 2.78 8.03 11.65
N ARG A 69 2.88 9.37 11.73
CA ARG A 69 3.39 10.21 10.65
C ARG A 69 4.81 10.63 10.95
#